data_AF-A0A539CX03-F1
#
_entry.id   AF-A0A539CX03-F1
#
_cell.length_a   1.000
_cell.length_b   1.000
_cell.length_c   1.000
_cell.angle_alpha   90.00
_cell.angle_beta   90.00
_cell.angle_gamma   90.00
#
_symmetry.space_group_name_H-M   'P 1'
#
loop_
_entity.id
_entity.type
_entity.pdbx_description
1 polymer ?
#
loop_
_entity_poly.entity_id
_entity_poly.type
_entity_poly.pdbx_seq_one_letter_code
_entity_poly.pdbx_strand_id
1 'polypeptide(L)'
;MTLAPEQDLAAARADIVIDSTAEPGAIEVALTRLEAIARDKGLAIGVASPLPASVETIGRFARALEARGIALVPLSAAMPKLQHGVAEQQP
;
A
#
# COMPACT_ATOMS: atom_id res chain seq x y z
N MET A 1 13.78 -3.40 -15.93
CA MET A 1 13.40 -4.76 -16.38
C MET A 1 12.67 -5.43 -15.23
N THR A 2 11.41 -5.82 -15.42
CA THR A 2 10.62 -6.54 -14.40
C THR A 2 10.48 -7.99 -14.88
N LEU A 3 10.92 -8.97 -14.07
CA LEU A 3 11.00 -10.38 -14.45
C LEU A 3 9.69 -11.16 -14.26
N ALA A 4 8.79 -10.66 -13.41
CA ALA A 4 7.54 -11.34 -13.08
C ALA A 4 6.59 -11.60 -14.28
N PRO A 5 6.33 -10.65 -15.19
CA PRO A 5 5.43 -10.89 -16.33
C PRO A 5 5.99 -11.94 -17.31
N GLU A 6 7.31 -12.04 -17.45
CA GLU A 6 7.96 -13.05 -18.29
C GLU A 6 7.67 -14.48 -17.82
N GLN A 7 7.31 -14.65 -16.54
CA GLN A 7 7.11 -15.94 -15.88
C GLN A 7 5.67 -16.12 -15.38
N ASP A 8 4.74 -15.29 -15.86
CA ASP A 8 3.32 -15.28 -15.45
C ASP A 8 3.13 -15.22 -13.92
N LEU A 9 3.99 -14.47 -13.23
CA LEU A 9 3.96 -14.32 -11.78
C LEU A 9 3.27 -13.01 -11.39
N ALA A 10 2.29 -13.10 -10.49
CA ALA A 10 1.64 -11.93 -9.90
C ALA A 10 2.65 -11.09 -9.11
N ALA A 11 2.74 -9.79 -9.45
CA ALA A 11 3.63 -8.85 -8.78
C ALA A 11 2.95 -7.51 -8.53
N ALA A 12 3.34 -6.86 -7.44
CA ALA A 12 2.91 -5.52 -7.07
C ALA A 12 4.10 -4.67 -6.62
N ARG A 13 4.04 -3.37 -6.86
CA ARG A 13 5.02 -2.41 -6.36
C ARG A 13 4.39 -1.60 -5.23
N ALA A 14 5.15 -1.39 -4.16
CA ALA A 14 4.74 -0.48 -3.11
C ALA A 14 4.77 0.97 -3.61
N ASP A 15 3.76 1.75 -3.26
CA ASP A 15 3.72 3.19 -3.51
C ASP A 15 4.62 3.93 -2.49
N ILE A 16 4.65 3.46 -1.24
CA ILE A 16 5.34 4.12 -0.12
C ILE A 16 6.00 3.10 0.82
N VAL A 17 7.22 3.40 1.25
CA VAL A 17 7.83 2.82 2.45
C VAL A 17 7.46 3.70 3.65
N ILE A 18 6.57 3.19 4.50
CA ILE A 18 5.91 3.94 5.57
C ILE A 18 6.88 4.39 6.65
N ASP A 19 7.85 3.54 6.99
CA ASP A 19 8.79 3.75 8.09
C ASP A 19 10.23 3.91 7.59
N SER A 20 10.37 4.64 6.48
CA SER A 20 11.69 5.09 5.98
C SER A 20 12.52 5.75 7.10
N THR A 21 11.83 6.38 8.05
CA THR A 21 12.37 6.80 9.35
C THR A 21 11.49 6.22 10.45
N ALA A 22 12.08 5.76 11.56
CA ALA A 22 11.35 5.18 12.69
C ALA A 22 10.63 6.22 13.59
N GLU A 23 10.59 7.49 13.18
CA GLU A 23 9.95 8.56 13.93
C GLU A 23 8.42 8.55 13.74
N PRO A 24 7.60 8.54 14.82
CA PRO A 24 6.15 8.45 14.72
C PRO A 24 5.51 9.52 13.84
N GLY A 25 5.96 10.77 13.94
CA GLY A 25 5.42 11.86 13.11
C GLY A 25 5.68 11.67 11.62
N ALA A 26 6.84 11.13 11.25
CA ALA A 26 7.15 10.83 9.85
C ALA A 26 6.31 9.66 9.32
N ILE A 27 6.05 8.64 10.15
CA ILE A 27 5.16 7.53 9.83
C ILE A 27 3.73 8.03 9.58
N GLU A 28 3.22 8.94 10.42
CA GLU A 28 1.89 9.54 10.25
C GLU A 28 1.77 10.35 8.95
N VAL A 29 2.81 11.12 8.61
CA VAL A 29 2.87 11.84 7.32
C VAL A 29 2.87 10.87 6.14
N ALA A 30 3.65 9.78 6.21
CA ALA A 30 3.70 8.76 5.17
C ALA A 30 2.34 8.06 4.99
N LEU A 31 1.63 7.76 6.08
CA LEU A 31 0.29 7.17 6.06
C LEU A 31 -0.76 8.12 5.47
N THR A 32 -0.69 9.40 5.81
CA THR A 32 -1.55 10.44 5.22
C THR A 32 -1.34 10.52 3.71
N ARG A 33 -0.09 10.43 3.25
CA ARG A 33 0.23 10.40 1.83
C ARG A 33 -0.29 9.11 1.15
N LEU A 34 -0.16 7.95 1.81
CA LEU A 34 -0.65 6.68 1.27
C LEU A 34 -2.16 6.70 1.06
N GLU A 35 -2.90 7.25 2.02
CA GLU A 35 -4.34 7.47 1.90
C GLU A 35 -4.70 8.39 0.72
N ALA A 36 -3.96 9.48 0.54
CA ALA A 36 -4.20 10.39 -0.59
C ALA A 36 -4.03 9.64 -1.93
N ILE A 37 -3.00 8.79 -2.05
CA ILE A 37 -2.80 7.94 -3.23
C ILE A 37 -3.96 6.96 -3.40
N ALA A 38 -4.43 6.34 -2.31
CA ALA A 38 -5.54 5.39 -2.38
C ALA A 38 -6.85 6.05 -2.83
N ARG A 39 -7.09 7.31 -2.43
CA ARG A 39 -8.25 8.08 -2.88
C ARG A 39 -8.17 8.47 -4.35
N ASP A 40 -6.98 8.85 -4.82
CA ASP A 40 -6.75 9.26 -6.20
C ASP A 40 -6.82 8.06 -7.16
N LYS A 41 -6.13 6.96 -6.84
CA LYS A 41 -5.98 5.79 -7.71
C LYS A 41 -6.99 4.67 -7.44
N GLY A 42 -7.75 4.76 -6.35
CA GLY A 42 -8.63 3.69 -5.86
C GLY A 42 -7.91 2.54 -5.12
N LEU A 43 -6.57 2.52 -5.11
CA LEU A 43 -5.75 1.55 -4.39
C LEU A 43 -4.37 2.14 -4.10
N ALA A 44 -3.79 1.79 -2.94
CA ALA A 44 -2.39 2.09 -2.63
C ALA A 44 -1.78 0.97 -1.78
N ILE A 45 -0.47 0.76 -1.95
CA ILE A 45 0.28 -0.28 -1.25
C ILE A 45 1.40 0.37 -0.43
N GLY A 46 1.33 0.22 0.88
CA GLY A 46 2.39 0.62 1.82
C GLY A 46 3.17 -0.58 2.33
N VAL A 47 4.47 -0.42 2.52
CA VAL A 47 5.33 -1.41 3.22
C VAL A 47 5.94 -0.79 4.46
N ALA A 48 6.07 -1.58 5.51
CA ALA A 48 6.69 -1.18 6.76
C ALA A 48 7.52 -2.32 7.35
N SER A 49 8.56 -1.96 8.10
CA SER A 49 9.34 -2.87 8.93
C SER A 49 8.60 -3.20 10.25
N PRO A 50 8.89 -4.33 10.91
CA PRO A 50 8.24 -4.74 12.15
C PRO A 50 8.78 -3.97 13.37
N LEU A 51 8.83 -2.64 13.30
CA LEU A 51 9.25 -1.79 14.40
C LEU A 51 8.06 -1.51 15.32
N PRO A 52 8.25 -1.42 16.66
CA PRO A 52 7.15 -1.15 17.59
C PRO A 52 6.36 0.13 17.25
N ALA A 53 7.07 1.22 16.91
CA ALA A 53 6.44 2.49 16.51
C ALA A 53 5.61 2.37 15.22
N SER A 54 6.10 1.59 14.24
CA SER A 54 5.40 1.31 12.99
C SER A 54 4.10 0.55 13.25
N VAL A 55 4.18 -0.56 14.01
CA VAL A 55 3.01 -1.39 14.33
C VAL A 55 1.94 -0.59 15.08
N GLU A 56 2.35 0.19 16.08
CA GLU A 56 1.42 0.99 16.88
C GLU A 56 0.70 2.05 16.03
N THR A 57 1.46 2.82 15.24
CA THR A 57 0.94 3.93 14.44
C THR A 57 0.07 3.44 13.29
N ILE A 58 0.51 2.40 12.57
CA ILE A 58 -0.28 1.73 11.53
C ILE A 58 -1.56 1.15 12.13
N GLY A 59 -1.49 0.54 13.32
CA GLY A 59 -2.65 0.00 14.01
C GLY A 59 -3.69 1.07 14.34
N ARG A 60 -3.28 2.27 14.80
CA ARG A 60 -4.20 3.40 15.01
C ARG A 60 -4.82 3.87 13.70
N PHE A 61 -4.00 4.08 12.67
CA PHE A 61 -4.46 4.50 11.35
C PHE A 61 -5.47 3.52 10.75
N ALA A 62 -5.17 2.22 10.83
CA ALA A 62 -6.03 1.16 10.29
C ALA A 62 -7.43 1.17 10.90
N ARG A 63 -7.55 1.36 12.22
CA ARG A 63 -8.85 1.46 12.90
C ARG A 63 -9.67 2.68 12.46
N ALA A 64 -9.01 3.75 12.00
CA ALA A 64 -9.68 4.95 11.52
C ALA A 64 -10.10 4.86 10.04
N LEU A 65 -9.63 3.86 9.28
CA LEU A 65 -9.85 3.79 7.83
C LEU A 65 -11.34 3.67 7.44
N GLU A 66 -12.10 2.82 8.15
CA GLU A 66 -13.51 2.57 7.84
C GLU A 66 -14.34 3.86 7.97
N ALA A 67 -14.11 4.64 9.02
CA ALA A 67 -14.78 5.93 9.23
C ALA A 67 -14.49 6.95 8.12
N ARG A 68 -13.40 6.75 7.36
CA ARG A 68 -12.99 7.60 6.23
C ARG A 68 -13.37 6.99 4.87
N GLY A 69 -14.14 5.91 4.87
CA GLY A 69 -14.59 5.22 3.65
C GLY A 69 -13.51 4.43 2.93
N ILE A 70 -12.46 4.00 3.62
CA ILE A 70 -11.35 3.24 3.03
C ILE A 70 -11.30 1.84 3.64
N ALA A 71 -11.25 0.81 2.78
CA ALA A 71 -11.12 -0.57 3.22
C ALA A 71 -9.65 -1.00 3.26
N LEU A 72 -9.18 -1.49 4.40
CA LEU A 72 -7.90 -2.21 4.49
C LEU A 72 -8.14 -3.68 4.11
N VAL A 73 -7.41 -4.17 3.12
CA VAL A 73 -7.57 -5.55 2.62
C VAL A 73 -6.23 -6.29 2.64
N PRO A 74 -6.24 -7.63 2.77
CA PRO A 74 -5.05 -8.43 2.54
C PRO A 74 -4.50 -8.21 1.12
N LEU A 75 -3.17 -8.10 0.99
CA LEU A 75 -2.54 -7.85 -0.30
C LEU A 75 -2.93 -8.90 -1.36
N SER A 76 -3.02 -10.18 -0.97
CA SER A 76 -3.44 -11.27 -1.86
C SER A 76 -4.83 -11.06 -2.45
N ALA A 77 -5.77 -10.47 -1.70
CA ALA A 77 -7.12 -10.16 -2.17
C ALA A 77 -7.14 -8.96 -3.14
N ALA A 78 -6.15 -8.06 -3.04
CA ALA A 78 -6.00 -6.93 -3.95
C ALA A 78 -5.32 -7.31 -5.28
N MET A 79 -4.58 -8.43 -5.32
CA MET A 79 -3.83 -8.86 -6.51
C MET A 79 -4.68 -8.89 -7.79
N PRO A 80 -5.89 -9.48 -7.84
CA PRO A 80 -6.72 -9.49 -9.05
C PRO A 80 -6.99 -8.09 -9.63
N LYS A 81 -7.17 -7.07 -8.79
CA LYS A 81 -7.35 -5.68 -9.24
C LYS A 81 -6.06 -5.08 -9.79
N LEU A 82 -4.91 -5.47 -9.24
CA LEU A 82 -3.60 -5.01 -9.70
C LEU A 82 -3.21 -5.57 -11.07
N GLN A 83 -3.57 -6.84 -11.36
CA GLN A 83 -3.27 -7.49 -12.65
C GLN A 83 -4.03 -6.83 -13.80
N HIS A 84 -5.30 -6.46 -13.58
CA HIS A 84 -6.11 -5.80 -14.61
C HIS A 84 -5.56 -4.43 -15.01
N GLY A 85 -4.96 -3.67 -14.09
CA GLY A 85 -4.30 -2.39 -14.40
C GLY A 85 -2.94 -2.53 -15.12
N VAL A 86 -2.33 -3.72 -15.10
CA VAL A 86 -1.11 -4.04 -15.86
C VAL A 86 -1.45 -4.57 -17.26
N ALA A 87 -2.60 -5.22 -17.42
CA ALA A 87 -3.07 -5.75 -18.70
C ALA A 87 -3.47 -4.65 -19.72
N GLU A 88 -3.89 -3.47 -19.26
CA GLU A 88 -4.25 -2.34 -20.15
C GLU A 88 -3.05 -1.52 -20.66
N GLN A 89 -1.82 -1.82 -20.21
CA GLN A 89 -0.62 -1.04 -20.58
C GLN A 89 0.36 -1.80 -21.50
N GLN A 90 -0.10 -2.84 -22.19
CA GLN A 90 0.70 -3.54 -23.21
C GLN A 90 0.07 -3.33 -24.60
N PRO A 91 0.71 -2.56 -25.51
CA PRO A 91 0.35 -2.55 -26.92
C PRO A 91 0.76 -3.85 -27.64
#